data_AF-A0A962EFP9-F1
#
_entry.id   AF-A0A962EFP9-F1
#
_cell.length_a   1.000
_cell.length_b   1.000
_cell.length_c   1.000
_cell.angle_alpha   90.00
_cell.angle_beta   90.00
_cell.angle_gamma   90.00
#
_symmetry.space_group_name_H-M   'P 1'
#
loop_
_entity.id
_entity.type
_entity.pdbx_description
1 polymer ?
#
loop_
_entity_poly.entity_id
_entity_poly.type
_entity_poly.pdbx_seq_one_letter_code
_entity_poly.pdbx_strand_id
1 'polypeptide(L)'
;IAFLNTELVRFDTLQVPEDLMYLLGAPIPLQPVSAAGNELTRAPEISFFASLQYALDLGKDFEGLFELAWRYQDEVYFLETNQDRNTFKGGSANRLDLRFAVHPHQGAWDAALYVNNLTDDRSITQVTALGSYPNAAISPPRQYGVEFSYRW
;
A
#
# COMPACT_ATOMS: atom_id res chain seq x y z
N ILE A 1 -1.62 14.72 -5.29
CA ILE A 1 -3.00 14.17 -5.39
C ILE A 1 -3.11 13.53 -6.74
N ALA A 2 -3.50 12.26 -6.80
CA ALA A 2 -3.74 11.54 -8.03
C ALA A 2 -5.19 11.05 -8.04
N PHE A 3 -5.85 11.27 -9.17
CA PHE A 3 -7.15 10.68 -9.48
C PHE A 3 -6.95 9.87 -10.76
N LEU A 4 -7.37 8.62 -10.74
CA LEU A 4 -7.24 7.71 -11.88
C LEU A 4 -8.63 7.29 -12.34
N ASN A 5 -8.88 7.33 -13.65
CA ASN A 5 -10.01 6.60 -14.19
C ASN A 5 -9.62 5.11 -14.22
N THR A 6 -10.17 4.35 -13.29
CA THR A 6 -9.92 2.92 -13.10
C THR A 6 -10.93 2.05 -13.82
N GLU A 7 -11.95 2.61 -14.46
CA GLU A 7 -13.06 1.86 -15.04
C GLU A 7 -12.65 1.01 -16.25
N LEU A 8 -13.00 -0.28 -16.22
CA LEU A 8 -12.82 -1.20 -17.32
C LEU A 8 -13.88 -0.94 -18.40
N VAL A 9 -13.45 -0.48 -19.57
CA VAL A 9 -14.37 -0.14 -20.67
C VAL A 9 -14.97 -1.39 -21.33
N ARG A 10 -14.17 -2.44 -21.52
CA ARG A 10 -14.60 -3.75 -22.04
C ARG A 10 -13.69 -4.84 -21.49
N PHE A 11 -14.24 -5.73 -20.68
CA PHE A 11 -13.51 -6.88 -20.15
C PHE A 11 -14.51 -8.00 -19.84
N ASP A 12 -14.36 -9.15 -20.50
CA ASP A 12 -15.15 -10.34 -20.21
C ASP A 12 -14.24 -11.36 -19.54
N THR A 13 -14.69 -11.93 -18.44
CA THR A 13 -13.90 -12.86 -17.63
C THR A 13 -14.77 -14.00 -17.12
N LEU A 14 -14.11 -14.99 -16.51
CA LEU A 14 -14.77 -16.10 -15.84
C LEU A 14 -14.75 -15.85 -14.34
N GLN A 15 -15.91 -15.99 -13.72
CA GLN A 15 -16.09 -15.84 -12.29
C GLN A 15 -16.72 -17.11 -11.73
N VAL A 16 -16.42 -17.41 -10.46
CA VAL A 16 -17.23 -18.38 -9.73
C VAL A 16 -18.47 -17.70 -9.15
N PRO A 17 -19.68 -18.27 -9.29
CA PRO A 17 -20.90 -17.64 -8.80
C PRO A 17 -20.81 -17.25 -7.32
N GLU A 18 -21.25 -16.05 -6.99
CA GLU A 18 -21.11 -15.46 -5.65
C GLU A 18 -22.01 -16.13 -4.60
N ASP A 19 -23.06 -16.81 -5.03
CA ASP A 19 -24.03 -17.54 -4.22
C ASP A 19 -23.67 -19.02 -4.02
N LEU A 20 -22.58 -19.49 -4.64
CA LEU A 20 -22.23 -20.91 -4.61
C LEU A 20 -21.60 -21.35 -3.29
N MET A 21 -22.23 -22.34 -2.64
CA MET A 21 -21.67 -23.15 -1.56
C MET A 21 -20.98 -24.38 -2.17
N TYR A 22 -19.67 -24.53 -2.02
CA TYR A 22 -18.92 -25.64 -2.62
C TYR A 22 -18.97 -26.90 -1.78
N LEU A 23 -19.16 -28.05 -2.43
CA LEU A 23 -18.76 -29.34 -1.88
C LEU A 23 -17.25 -29.54 -2.08
N LEU A 24 -16.56 -29.96 -1.02
CA LEU A 24 -15.12 -30.26 -1.09
C LEU A 24 -14.88 -31.35 -2.15
N GLY A 25 -14.13 -31.04 -3.21
CA GLY A 25 -13.82 -31.96 -4.31
C GLY A 25 -14.75 -31.91 -5.53
N ALA A 26 -15.79 -31.07 -5.52
CA ALA A 26 -16.59 -30.81 -6.72
C ALA A 26 -15.83 -29.89 -7.70
N PRO A 27 -16.03 -30.03 -9.03
CA PRO A 27 -15.50 -29.08 -10.00
C PRO A 27 -16.10 -27.68 -9.73
N ILE A 28 -15.25 -26.66 -9.77
CA ILE A 28 -15.64 -25.26 -9.57
C ILE A 28 -16.37 -24.79 -10.85
N PRO A 29 -17.69 -24.50 -10.81
CA PRO A 29 -18.39 -24.03 -11.99
C PRO A 29 -17.97 -22.58 -12.28
N LEU A 30 -17.45 -22.34 -13.47
CA LEU A 30 -17.11 -21.00 -13.94
C LEU A 30 -18.25 -20.47 -14.80
N GLN A 31 -18.66 -19.23 -14.57
CA GLN A 31 -19.62 -18.53 -15.41
C GLN A 31 -18.96 -17.33 -16.10
N PRO A 32 -19.26 -17.09 -17.40
CA PRO A 32 -18.89 -15.85 -18.06
C PRO A 32 -19.60 -14.68 -17.41
N VAL A 33 -18.84 -13.63 -17.10
CA VAL A 33 -19.34 -12.36 -16.60
C VAL A 33 -18.66 -11.22 -17.35
N SER A 34 -19.41 -10.13 -17.56
CA SER A 34 -18.79 -8.89 -18.03
C SER A 34 -18.38 -8.07 -16.82
N ALA A 35 -17.12 -7.64 -16.83
CA ALA A 35 -16.54 -6.71 -15.87
C ALA A 35 -16.47 -5.29 -16.45
N ALA A 36 -17.22 -5.00 -17.52
CA ALA A 36 -17.33 -3.62 -17.99
C ALA A 36 -18.01 -2.76 -16.90
N GLY A 37 -17.41 -1.61 -16.59
CA GLY A 37 -17.85 -0.73 -15.49
C GLY A 37 -17.17 -1.00 -14.14
N ASN A 38 -16.39 -2.08 -14.04
CA ASN A 38 -15.65 -2.41 -12.82
C ASN A 38 -14.31 -1.64 -12.74
N GLU A 39 -13.78 -1.46 -11.53
CA GLU A 39 -12.48 -0.81 -11.33
C GLU A 39 -11.32 -1.76 -11.60
N LEU A 40 -10.23 -1.23 -12.15
CA LEU A 40 -9.00 -1.95 -12.42
C LEU A 40 -8.42 -2.54 -11.12
N THR A 41 -8.00 -3.80 -11.20
CA THR A 41 -7.41 -4.49 -10.06
C THR A 41 -6.24 -3.73 -9.48
N ARG A 42 -6.24 -3.55 -8.15
CA ARG A 42 -5.18 -2.89 -7.38
C ARG A 42 -4.91 -1.45 -7.78
N ALA A 43 -5.89 -0.79 -8.41
CA ALA A 43 -5.83 0.61 -8.75
C ALA A 43 -6.81 1.37 -7.85
N PRO A 44 -6.33 2.08 -6.82
CA PRO A 44 -7.21 2.94 -6.05
C PRO A 44 -7.66 4.11 -6.93
N GLU A 45 -8.94 4.46 -6.88
CA GLU A 45 -9.47 5.62 -7.61
C GLU A 45 -8.80 6.93 -7.15
N ILE A 46 -8.58 7.01 -5.83
CA ILE A 46 -8.06 8.20 -5.16
C ILE A 46 -6.80 7.84 -4.39
N SER A 47 -5.75 8.64 -4.58
CA SER A 47 -4.53 8.56 -3.79
C SER A 47 -3.96 9.94 -3.46
N PHE A 48 -3.54 10.10 -2.21
CA PHE A 48 -2.90 11.31 -1.71
C PHE A 48 -1.48 11.02 -1.23
N PHE A 49 -0.60 11.97 -1.50
CA PHE A 49 0.74 12.01 -0.94
C PHE A 49 1.05 13.43 -0.52
N ALA A 50 1.57 13.59 0.69
CA ALA A 50 2.08 14.85 1.20
C ALA A 50 3.38 14.58 1.95
N SER A 51 4.34 15.50 1.82
CA SER A 51 5.60 15.43 2.56
C SER A 51 6.01 16.80 3.05
N LEU A 52 6.58 16.85 4.24
CA LEU A 52 7.18 18.03 4.85
C LEU A 52 8.63 17.71 5.19
N GLN A 53 9.53 18.61 4.80
CA GLN A 53 10.93 18.58 5.19
C GLN A 53 11.29 19.91 5.84
N TYR A 54 12.03 19.85 6.93
CA TYR A 54 12.48 21.04 7.65
C TYR A 54 13.92 20.87 8.11
N ALA A 55 14.79 21.76 7.61
CA ALA A 55 16.17 21.84 8.03
C ALA A 55 16.28 22.72 9.29
N LEU A 56 17.06 22.25 10.25
CA LEU A 56 17.29 22.84 11.55
C LEU A 56 18.80 23.06 11.71
N ASP A 57 19.25 24.28 11.93
CA ASP A 57 20.63 24.50 12.37
C ASP A 57 20.78 23.99 13.81
N LEU A 58 21.61 22.96 14.00
CA LEU A 58 21.89 22.34 15.30
C LEU A 58 23.19 22.89 15.90
N GLY A 59 23.40 24.21 15.74
CA GLY A 59 24.60 24.92 16.15
C GLY A 59 25.54 25.21 14.98
N LYS A 60 26.84 25.36 15.28
CA LYS A 60 27.84 25.78 14.28
C LYS A 60 28.43 24.63 13.46
N ASP A 61 28.19 23.38 13.87
CA ASP A 61 28.89 22.21 13.32
C ASP A 61 27.94 21.21 12.66
N PHE A 62 26.62 21.31 12.87
CA PHE A 62 25.64 20.32 12.45
C PHE A 62 24.35 20.96 11.92
N GLU A 63 23.75 20.30 10.94
CA GLU A 63 22.40 20.54 10.47
C GLU A 63 21.57 19.28 10.74
N GLY A 64 20.33 19.48 11.17
CA GLY A 64 19.33 18.45 11.33
C GLY A 64 18.30 18.53 10.23
N LEU A 65 17.82 17.40 9.73
CA LEU A 65 16.73 17.33 8.77
C LEU A 65 15.59 16.51 9.35
N PHE A 66 14.47 17.17 9.62
CA PHE A 66 13.22 16.51 9.98
C PHE A 66 12.37 16.27 8.74
N GLU A 67 11.87 15.05 8.58
CA GLU A 67 11.04 14.64 7.45
C GLU A 67 9.77 13.94 7.95
N LEU A 68 8.63 14.34 7.40
CA LEU A 68 7.34 13.72 7.63
C LEU A 68 6.71 13.39 6.27
N ALA A 69 6.28 12.15 6.06
CA ALA A 69 5.65 11.73 4.82
C ALA A 69 4.33 11.03 5.11
N TRP A 70 3.26 11.47 4.47
CA TRP A 70 1.92 10.95 4.61
C TRP A 70 1.41 10.43 3.27
N ARG A 71 0.87 9.21 3.26
CA ARG A 71 0.27 8.54 2.11
C ARG A 71 -1.11 8.04 2.48
N TYR A 72 -2.08 8.30 1.61
CA TYR A 72 -3.41 7.70 1.67
C TYR A 72 -3.72 7.07 0.32
N GLN A 73 -4.31 5.89 0.35
CA GLN A 73 -4.98 5.28 -0.80
C GLN A 73 -6.39 4.86 -0.39
N ASP A 74 -7.31 4.97 -1.34
CA ASP A 74 -8.63 4.40 -1.15
C ASP A 74 -8.62 2.87 -1.24
N GLU A 75 -9.80 2.28 -1.09
CA GLU A 75 -10.02 0.85 -1.31
C GLU A 75 -9.60 0.39 -2.70
N VAL A 76 -9.29 -0.91 -2.80
CA VAL A 76 -8.88 -1.56 -4.04
C VAL A 76 -9.52 -2.92 -4.16
N TYR A 77 -9.82 -3.34 -5.38
CA TYR A 77 -10.24 -4.71 -5.67
C TYR A 77 -9.06 -5.56 -6.13
N PHE A 78 -9.02 -6.81 -5.71
CA PHE A 78 -7.95 -7.75 -6.08
C PHE A 78 -8.29 -8.62 -7.29
N LEU A 79 -9.55 -8.59 -7.74
CA LEU A 79 -10.07 -9.30 -8.90
C LEU A 79 -10.80 -8.33 -9.82
N GLU A 80 -10.75 -8.56 -11.13
CA GLU A 80 -11.37 -7.73 -12.18
C GLU A 80 -12.90 -7.72 -12.10
N THR A 81 -13.45 -8.66 -11.34
CA THR A 81 -14.89 -8.82 -11.11
C THR A 81 -15.43 -7.93 -9.99
N ASN A 82 -14.55 -7.21 -9.29
CA ASN A 82 -14.88 -6.29 -8.19
C ASN A 82 -15.83 -6.88 -7.15
N GLN A 83 -15.61 -8.15 -6.80
CA GLN A 83 -16.42 -8.82 -5.78
C GLN A 83 -16.27 -8.11 -4.42
N ASP A 84 -17.39 -7.74 -3.81
CA ASP A 84 -17.46 -7.07 -2.50
C ASP A 84 -17.14 -7.96 -1.30
N ARG A 85 -16.76 -9.22 -1.55
CA ARG A 85 -16.29 -10.09 -0.46
C ARG A 85 -15.01 -9.51 0.13
N ASN A 86 -14.95 -9.37 1.45
CA ASN A 86 -13.76 -8.90 2.19
C ASN A 86 -12.46 -9.64 1.82
N THR A 87 -12.57 -10.88 1.32
CA THR A 87 -11.45 -11.66 0.81
C THR A 87 -10.81 -11.07 -0.46
N PHE A 88 -11.57 -10.36 -1.29
CA PHE A 88 -11.12 -9.86 -2.61
C PHE A 88 -11.12 -8.33 -2.70
N LYS A 89 -11.32 -7.65 -1.57
CA LYS A 89 -11.30 -6.20 -1.45
C LYS A 89 -10.31 -5.77 -0.35
N GLY A 90 -9.41 -4.86 -0.69
CA GLY A 90 -8.53 -4.18 0.25
C GLY A 90 -9.18 -2.88 0.67
N GLY A 91 -9.28 -2.63 1.98
CA GLY A 91 -9.78 -1.34 2.48
C GLY A 91 -8.82 -0.19 2.19
N SER A 92 -9.26 1.03 2.46
CA SER A 92 -8.40 2.21 2.43
C SER A 92 -7.21 2.03 3.38
N ALA A 93 -6.07 2.62 2.99
CA ALA A 93 -4.84 2.49 3.76
C ALA A 93 -4.20 3.87 3.97
N ASN A 94 -3.70 4.09 5.18
CA ASN A 94 -3.18 5.35 5.63
C ASN A 94 -1.81 5.17 6.31
N ARG A 95 -0.77 5.76 5.73
CA ARG A 95 0.60 5.59 6.20
C ARG A 95 1.26 6.93 6.52
N LEU A 96 1.78 7.03 7.73
CA LEU A 96 2.59 8.15 8.19
C LEU A 96 4.01 7.67 8.50
N ASP A 97 5.01 8.24 7.86
CA ASP A 97 6.43 7.95 8.08
C ASP A 97 7.12 9.22 8.62
N LEU A 98 8.07 9.02 9.54
CA LEU A 98 8.83 10.09 10.18
C LEU A 98 10.31 9.75 10.16
N ARG A 99 11.16 10.73 9.86
CA ARG A 99 12.61 10.58 9.88
C ARG A 99 13.26 11.84 10.44
N PHE A 100 14.33 11.65 11.19
CA PHE A 100 15.20 12.74 11.63
C PHE A 100 16.65 12.35 11.36
N ALA A 101 17.33 13.16 10.58
CA ALA A 101 18.74 13.00 10.27
C ALA A 101 19.57 14.13 10.87
N VAL A 102 20.82 13.84 11.15
CA VAL A 102 21.84 14.80 11.56
C VAL A 102 23.06 14.59 10.68
N HIS A 103 23.56 15.69 10.13
CA HIS A 103 24.76 15.71 9.32
C HIS A 103 25.67 16.89 9.73
N PRO A 104 26.99 16.69 9.77
CA PRO A 104 27.93 17.75 10.03
C PRO A 104 28.02 18.70 8.83
N HIS A 105 28.16 20.01 9.06
CA HIS A 105 28.43 20.96 7.97
C HIS A 105 29.79 20.69 7.30
N GLN A 106 30.76 20.22 8.10
CA GLN A 106 32.07 19.77 7.65
C GLN A 106 32.34 18.39 8.21
N GLY A 107 32.25 17.37 7.37
CA GLY A 107 32.45 15.99 7.76
C GLY A 107 31.93 15.05 6.67
N ALA A 108 32.21 13.76 6.85
CA ALA A 108 31.92 12.76 5.84
C ALA A 108 30.93 11.70 6.34
N TRP A 109 30.16 11.98 7.39
CA TRP A 109 29.21 11.03 7.96
C TRP A 109 27.82 11.63 8.06
N ASP A 110 26.80 10.77 8.08
CA ASP A 110 25.41 11.14 8.26
C ASP A 110 24.75 10.09 9.17
N ALA A 111 23.92 10.51 10.13
CA ALA A 111 23.20 9.60 11.02
C ALA A 111 21.71 9.93 11.01
N ALA A 112 20.84 8.93 11.08
CA ALA A 112 19.41 9.15 11.13
C ALA A 112 18.66 8.14 11.99
N LEU A 113 17.52 8.57 12.49
CA LEU A 113 16.50 7.75 13.14
C LEU A 113 15.22 7.85 12.32
N TYR A 114 14.52 6.73 12.15
CA TYR A 114 13.24 6.73 11.46
C TYR A 114 12.19 5.87 12.14
N VAL A 115 10.93 6.24 11.91
CA VAL A 115 9.75 5.45 12.20
C VAL A 115 8.91 5.35 10.93
N ASN A 116 8.80 4.13 10.44
CA ASN A 116 8.01 3.77 9.28
C ASN A 116 6.65 3.25 9.77
N ASN A 117 5.55 3.69 9.15
CA ASN A 117 4.18 3.37 9.58
C ASN A 117 3.92 3.73 11.05
N LEU A 118 4.12 4.99 11.41
CA LEU A 118 3.96 5.54 12.76
C LEU A 118 2.57 5.27 13.36
N THR A 119 1.53 5.11 12.54
CA THR A 119 0.16 4.78 12.98
C THR A 119 -0.06 3.29 13.23
N ASP A 120 0.85 2.41 12.80
CA ASP A 120 0.66 0.95 12.73
C ASP A 120 -0.61 0.54 11.96
N ASP A 121 -0.95 1.28 10.90
CA ASP A 121 -2.07 0.91 10.04
C ASP A 121 -1.69 -0.28 9.15
N ARG A 122 -2.58 -1.28 9.08
CA ARG A 122 -2.33 -2.53 8.36
C ARG A 122 -3.42 -2.78 7.34
N SER A 123 -3.01 -2.97 6.11
CA SER A 123 -3.90 -3.25 5.00
C SER A 123 -3.46 -4.50 4.27
N ILE A 124 -4.41 -5.17 3.63
CA ILE A 124 -4.11 -6.23 2.69
C ILE A 124 -3.56 -5.55 1.42
N THR A 125 -2.37 -5.95 0.99
CA THR A 125 -1.71 -5.35 -0.18
C THR A 125 -1.89 -6.20 -1.43
N GLN A 126 -2.19 -7.48 -1.24
CA GLN A 126 -2.43 -8.42 -2.32
C GLN A 126 -3.23 -9.61 -1.80
N VAL A 127 -4.13 -10.12 -2.64
CA VAL A 127 -4.73 -11.44 -2.47
C VAL A 127 -4.44 -12.28 -3.70
N THR A 128 -4.19 -13.56 -3.49
CA THR A 128 -4.05 -14.56 -4.56
C THR A 128 -4.89 -15.77 -4.19
N ALA A 129 -5.80 -16.16 -5.09
CA ALA A 129 -6.60 -17.36 -4.91
C ALA A 129 -5.77 -18.60 -5.27
N LEU A 130 -5.51 -19.46 -4.29
CA LEU A 130 -4.88 -20.78 -4.47
C LEU A 130 -5.97 -21.85 -4.34
N GLY A 131 -6.68 -22.11 -5.44
CA GLY A 131 -7.89 -22.93 -5.41
C GLY A 131 -8.97 -22.29 -4.53
N SER A 132 -9.48 -23.02 -3.54
CA SER A 132 -10.47 -22.51 -2.58
C SER A 132 -9.88 -21.69 -1.44
N TYR A 133 -8.55 -21.56 -1.35
CA TYR A 133 -7.88 -20.88 -0.24
C TYR A 133 -7.31 -19.54 -0.71
N PRO A 134 -7.87 -18.40 -0.27
CA PRO A 134 -7.27 -17.11 -0.50
C PRO A 134 -6.01 -16.95 0.37
N ASN A 135 -4.90 -16.54 -0.23
CA ASN A 135 -3.71 -16.10 0.49
C ASN A 135 -3.57 -14.59 0.36
N ALA A 136 -3.36 -13.91 1.48
CA ALA A 136 -3.24 -12.46 1.55
C ALA A 136 -1.84 -12.05 2.01
N ALA A 137 -1.27 -11.05 1.34
CA ALA A 137 -0.12 -10.31 1.83
C ALA A 137 -0.61 -9.09 2.62
N ILE A 138 0.04 -8.80 3.73
CA ILE A 138 -0.31 -7.69 4.63
C ILE A 138 0.84 -6.69 4.62
N SER A 139 0.53 -5.40 4.69
CA SER A 139 1.53 -4.34 4.79
C SER A 139 2.44 -4.53 6.02
N PRO A 140 3.71 -4.08 5.95
CA PRO A 140 4.60 -4.12 7.11
C PRO A 140 4.02 -3.37 8.31
N PRO A 141 4.21 -3.88 9.53
CA PRO A 141 3.81 -3.17 10.74
C PRO A 141 4.65 -1.90 10.93
N ARG A 142 4.39 -1.18 12.02
CA ARG A 142 5.29 -0.11 12.48
C ARG A 142 6.73 -0.61 12.62
N GLN A 143 7.67 0.13 12.06
CA GLN A 143 9.09 -0.18 12.05
C GLN A 143 9.91 1.00 12.57
N TYR A 144 10.96 0.70 13.33
CA TYR A 144 11.90 1.67 13.86
C TYR A 144 13.29 1.31 13.34
N GLY A 145 14.11 2.31 13.05
CA GLY A 145 15.48 2.05 12.64
C GLY A 145 16.42 3.21 12.83
N VAL A 146 17.70 2.86 12.70
CA VAL A 146 18.83 3.76 12.78
C VAL A 146 19.66 3.57 11.51
N GLU A 147 20.11 4.66 10.92
CA GLU A 147 20.95 4.66 9.73
C GLU A 147 22.25 5.40 10.05
N PHE A 148 23.36 4.89 9.54
CA PHE A 148 24.65 5.57 9.60
C PHE A 148 25.36 5.41 8.25
N SER A 149 25.83 6.52 7.72
CA SER A 149 26.51 6.60 6.42
C SER A 149 27.87 7.23 6.61
N TYR A 150 28.88 6.76 5.88
CA TYR A 150 30.21 7.39 5.82
C TYR A 150 30.67 7.45 4.37
N ARG A 151 31.20 8.60 3.96
CA ARG A 151 31.74 8.89 2.62
C ARG A 151 33.27 8.95 2.72
N TRP A 152 33.98 8.27 1.83
CA TRP A 152 35.44 8.24 1.75
C TRP A 152 35.96 8.87 0.46
#